data_AF-A0A834FU85-F1
#
_entry.id   AF-A0A834FU85-F1
#
_cell.length_a   1.000
_cell.length_b   1.000
_cell.length_c   1.000
_cell.angle_alpha   90.00
_cell.angle_beta   90.00
_cell.angle_gamma   90.00
#
_symmetry.space_group_name_H-M   'P 1'
#
loop_
_entity.id
_entity.type
_entity.pdbx_description
1 polymer ?
#
loop_
_entity_poly.entity_id
_entity_poly.type
_entity_poly.pdbx_seq_one_letter_code
_entity_poly.pdbx_strand_id
1 'polypeptide(L)'
;MMITDVLDSRLLPPTNPIVAGDIVLVATMAFACLDPKPKSRPSMLHMSQEFLSRRKALATPLRTVSLWNLWNRKMDFVHQSNEHVISAQV
;
A
#
# COMPACT_ATOMS: atom_id res chain seq x y z
N MET A 1 5.67 16.30 1.06
CA MET A 1 4.44 15.99 0.33
C MET A 1 3.68 14.93 1.09
N MET A 2 2.48 15.28 1.53
CA MET A 2 1.54 14.40 2.21
C MET A 2 0.69 13.66 1.18
N ILE A 3 0.10 12.54 1.59
CA ILE A 3 -0.82 11.81 0.72
C ILE A 3 -2.03 12.66 0.32
N THR A 4 -2.50 13.54 1.21
CA THR A 4 -3.62 14.44 0.95
C THR A 4 -3.33 15.45 -0.16
N ASP A 5 -2.05 15.75 -0.44
CA ASP A 5 -1.66 16.71 -1.47
C ASP A 5 -1.81 16.13 -2.89
N VAL A 6 -1.97 14.81 -3.02
CA VAL A 6 -2.13 14.09 -4.31
C VAL A 6 -3.52 13.51 -4.51
N LEU A 7 -4.42 13.63 -3.54
CA LEU A 7 -5.81 13.21 -3.70
C LEU A 7 -6.57 14.22 -4.56
N ASP A 8 -7.60 13.76 -5.26
CA ASP A 8 -8.48 14.65 -6.02
C ASP A 8 -9.16 15.65 -5.07
N SER A 9 -8.78 16.92 -5.18
CA SER A 9 -9.23 18.00 -4.30
C SER A 9 -10.72 18.33 -4.44
N ARG A 10 -11.39 17.79 -5.46
CA ARG A 10 -12.84 17.95 -5.66
C ARG A 10 -13.65 17.02 -4.77
N LEU A 11 -13.04 15.99 -4.20
CA LEU A 11 -13.69 15.04 -3.31
C LEU A 11 -13.64 15.51 -1.85
N LEU A 12 -14.63 15.09 -1.07
CA LEU A 12 -14.62 15.35 0.36
C LEU A 12 -13.45 14.60 1.04
N PRO A 13 -12.81 15.21 2.06
CA PRO A 13 -11.77 14.53 2.82
C PRO A 13 -12.29 13.22 3.42
N PRO A 14 -11.53 12.11 3.30
CA PRO A 14 -11.93 10.84 3.87
C PRO A 14 -11.88 10.92 5.41
N THR A 15 -13.04 10.78 6.05
CA THR A 15 -13.17 10.80 7.52
C THR A 15 -13.23 9.40 8.14
N ASN A 16 -13.63 8.40 7.36
CA ASN A 16 -13.70 7.02 7.83
C ASN A 16 -12.29 6.40 7.96
N PRO A 17 -11.87 5.94 9.15
CA PRO A 17 -10.54 5.37 9.35
C PRO A 17 -10.25 4.12 8.50
N ILE A 18 -11.28 3.33 8.17
CA ILE A 18 -11.15 2.16 7.28
C ILE A 18 -10.83 2.63 5.87
N VAL A 19 -11.58 3.61 5.36
CA VAL A 19 -11.33 4.19 4.02
C VAL A 19 -9.95 4.83 3.95
N ALA A 20 -9.53 5.54 5.00
CA ALA A 20 -8.18 6.09 5.08
C ALA A 20 -7.10 4.99 5.04
N GLY A 21 -7.36 3.83 5.67
CA GLY A 21 -6.50 2.65 5.59
C GLY A 21 -6.42 2.08 4.18
N ASP A 22 -7.55 1.98 3.48
CA ASP A 22 -7.61 1.51 2.09
C ASP A 22 -6.83 2.42 1.15
N ILE A 23 -6.94 3.74 1.32
CA ILE A 23 -6.17 4.71 0.53
C ILE A 23 -4.66 4.50 0.76
N VAL A 24 -4.23 4.33 2.02
CA VAL A 24 -2.83 4.04 2.35
C VAL A 24 -2.35 2.73 1.71
N LEU A 25 -3.19 1.69 1.75
CA LEU A 25 -2.88 0.39 1.14
C LEU A 25 -2.71 0.51 -0.37
N VAL A 26 -3.69 1.10 -1.06
CA VAL A 26 -3.67 1.29 -2.52
C VAL A 26 -2.49 2.15 -2.95
N ALA A 27 -2.22 3.25 -2.24
CA ALA A 27 -1.08 4.10 -2.56
C ALA A 27 0.25 3.36 -2.36
N THR A 28 0.38 2.56 -1.30
CA THR A 28 1.59 1.74 -1.07
C THR A 28 1.78 0.71 -2.19
N MET A 29 0.70 0.05 -2.63
CA MET A 29 0.74 -0.88 -3.76
C MET A 29 1.09 -0.18 -5.08
N ALA A 30 0.56 1.00 -5.33
CA ALA A 30 0.92 1.80 -6.51
C ALA A 30 2.43 2.10 -6.52
N PHE A 31 3.03 2.47 -5.38
CA PHE A 31 4.48 2.66 -5.28
C PHE A 31 5.27 1.35 -5.49
N ALA A 32 4.74 0.21 -5.01
CA ALA A 32 5.35 -1.10 -5.27
C ALA A 32 5.43 -1.41 -6.78
N CYS A 33 4.36 -1.11 -7.52
CA CYS A 33 4.30 -1.28 -8.98
C CYS A 33 5.29 -0.41 -9.76
N LEU A 34 5.73 0.71 -9.18
CA LEU A 34 6.70 1.62 -9.81
C LEU A 34 8.16 1.17 -9.64
N ASP A 35 8.43 -0.03 -9.11
CA ASP A 35 9.81 -0.51 -8.97
C ASP A 35 10.53 -0.54 -10.33
N PRO A 36 11.74 0.06 -10.45
CA PRO A 36 12.51 -0.05 -11.69
C PRO A 36 12.88 -1.51 -12.01
N LYS A 37 13.00 -2.39 -11.01
CA LYS A 37 13.25 -3.83 -11.19
C LYS A 37 11.92 -4.55 -11.43
N PRO A 38 11.69 -5.15 -12.61
CA PRO A 38 10.41 -5.81 -12.91
C PRO A 38 10.05 -6.94 -11.94
N LYS A 39 11.04 -7.70 -11.46
CA LYS A 39 10.83 -8.81 -10.51
C LYS A 39 10.45 -8.38 -9.10
N SER A 40 10.66 -7.11 -8.76
CA SER A 40 10.30 -6.54 -7.45
C SER A 40 8.91 -5.92 -7.43
N ARG A 41 8.23 -5.85 -8.59
CA ARG A 41 6.85 -5.40 -8.69
C ARG A 41 5.91 -6.51 -8.22
N PRO A 42 4.80 -6.18 -7.55
CA PRO A 42 3.83 -7.19 -7.12
C PRO A 42 3.13 -7.81 -8.34
N SER A 43 2.81 -9.09 -8.25
CA SER A 43 1.95 -9.75 -9.22
C SER A 43 0.48 -9.39 -9.00
N MET A 44 -0.37 -9.57 -10.02
CA MET A 44 -1.81 -9.36 -9.86
C MET A 44 -2.43 -10.30 -8.81
N LEU A 45 -1.88 -11.51 -8.66
CA LEU A 45 -2.28 -12.47 -7.62
C LEU A 45 -1.97 -11.92 -6.22
N HIS A 46 -0.77 -11.39 -6.01
CA HIS A 46 -0.40 -10.79 -4.73
C HIS A 46 -1.28 -9.56 -4.44
N MET A 47 -1.48 -8.69 -5.43
CA MET A 47 -2.35 -7.52 -5.26
C MET A 47 -3.79 -7.91 -4.91
N SER A 48 -4.37 -8.90 -5.60
CA SER A 48 -5.73 -9.33 -5.32
C SER A 48 -5.88 -9.94 -3.93
N GLN A 49 -4.91 -10.75 -3.48
CA GLN A 49 -4.89 -11.30 -2.13
C GLN A 49 -4.82 -10.22 -1.06
N GLU A 50 -3.98 -9.20 -1.25
CA GLU A 50 -3.86 -8.10 -0.30
C GLU A 50 -5.17 -7.29 -0.23
N PHE A 51 -5.82 -7.00 -1.36
CA PHE A 51 -7.09 -6.28 -1.37
C PHE A 51 -8.27 -7.10 -0.79
N LEU A 52 -8.18 -8.43 -0.83
CA LEU A 52 -9.14 -9.33 -0.19
C LEU A 52 -8.86 -9.54 1.30
N SER A 53 -7.64 -9.23 1.75
CA SER A 53 -7.27 -9.33 3.16
C SER A 53 -8.07 -8.35 4.03
N ARG A 54 -8.17 -8.64 5.33
CA ARG A 54 -9.00 -7.86 6.25
C ARG A 54 -8.52 -6.39 6.29
N ARG A 55 -9.44 -5.47 5.98
CA ARG A 55 -9.20 -4.01 6.04
C ARG A 55 -8.74 -3.57 7.43
N LYS A 56 -7.66 -2.80 7.48
CA LYS A 56 -7.09 -2.24 8.71
C LYS A 56 -7.45 -0.76 8.80
N ALA A 57 -8.10 -0.37 9.89
CA ALA A 57 -8.34 1.04 10.18
C ALA A 57 -7.00 1.77 10.35
N LEU A 58 -6.90 2.96 9.76
CA LEU A 58 -5.73 3.80 9.94
C LEU A 58 -5.72 4.40 11.35
N ALA A 59 -4.67 4.10 12.12
CA ALA A 59 -4.52 4.58 13.49
C ALA A 59 -4.15 6.07 13.59
N THR A 60 -3.63 6.66 12.50
CA THR A 60 -3.22 8.05 12.43
C THR A 60 -4.09 8.82 11.43
N PRO A 61 -4.22 10.16 11.57
CA PRO A 61 -4.94 10.94 10.58
C PRO A 61 -4.28 10.83 9.19
N LEU A 62 -5.08 10.72 8.13
CA LEU A 62 -4.54 10.56 6.77
C LEU A 62 -3.59 11.70 6.37
N ARG A 63 -3.90 12.93 6.79
CA ARG A 63 -3.07 14.14 6.56
C ARG A 63 -1.65 14.06 7.12
N THR A 64 -1.38 13.17 8.07
CA THR A 64 -0.04 13.00 8.66
C THR A 64 0.78 11.94 7.95
N VAL A 65 0.21 11.26 6.96
CA VAL A 65 0.91 10.24 6.17
C VAL A 65 1.64 10.92 5.01
N SER A 66 2.97 10.92 5.06
CA SER A 66 3.81 11.41 3.97
C SER A 66 3.94 10.37 2.85
N LEU A 67 4.15 10.82 1.61
CA LEU A 67 4.45 9.92 0.49
C LEU A 67 5.72 9.09 0.75
N TRP A 68 6.70 9.67 1.45
CA TRP A 68 7.91 8.98 1.88
C TRP A 68 7.63 7.79 2.81
N ASN A 69 6.71 7.96 3.76
CA ASN A 69 6.31 6.88 4.66
C ASN A 69 5.71 5.70 3.88
N LEU A 70 4.92 5.98 2.84
CA LEU A 70 4.35 4.94 1.96
C LEU A 70 5.43 4.24 1.15
N TRP A 71 6.38 5.01 0.61
CA TRP A 71 7.52 4.46 -0.12
C TRP A 71 8.35 3.50 0.74
N ASN A 72 8.59 3.84 2.01
CA ASN A 72 9.35 2.95 2.90
C ASN A 72 8.55 1.69 3.29
N ARG A 73 7.22 1.80 3.45
CA ARG A 73 6.35 0.65 3.76
C ARG A 73 6.30 -0.39 2.64
N LYS A 74 6.55 -0.01 1.39
CA LYS A 74 6.72 -0.96 0.28
C LYS A 74 7.74 -2.06 0.62
N MET A 75 8.77 -1.75 1.42
CA MET A 75 9.84 -2.68 1.73
C MET A 75 9.36 -3.88 2.55
N ASP A 76 8.30 -3.72 3.35
CA ASP A 76 7.67 -4.82 4.09
C ASP A 76 6.98 -5.82 3.14
N PHE A 77 6.37 -5.33 2.05
CA PHE A 77 5.74 -6.17 1.02
C PHE A 77 6.75 -7.01 0.23
N VAL A 78 7.94 -6.47 -0.04
CA VAL A 78 9.01 -7.20 -0.73
C VAL A 78 9.47 -8.39 0.11
N HIS A 79 9.55 -8.24 1.43
CA HIS A 79 9.89 -9.35 2.34
C HIS A 79 8.85 -10.46 2.33
N GLN A 80 7.55 -10.10 2.35
CA GLN A 80 6.45 -11.07 2.29
C GLN A 80 6.41 -11.85 0.97
N SER A 81 6.76 -11.21 -0.16
CA SER A 81 6.88 -11.90 -1.44
C SER A 81 8.02 -12.93 -1.46
N ASN A 82 9.12 -12.66 -0.74
CA ASN A 82 10.24 -13.59 -0.65
C ASN A 82 9.92 -14.80 0.26
N GLU A 83 9.13 -14.60 1.31
CA GLU A 83 8.71 -15.69 2.21
C GLU A 83 7.71 -16.65 1.53
N HIS A 84 6.77 -16.14 0.74
CA HIS A 84 5.84 -16.98 -0.03
C HIS A 84 6.53 -17.82 -1.12
N VAL A 85 7.69 -17.39 -1.63
CA VAL A 85 8.49 -18.19 -2.56
C VAL A 85 9.25 -19.30 -1.83
N ILE A 86 9.64 -19.09 -0.58
CA ILE A 86 10.36 -20.11 0.22
C ILE A 86 9.40 -21.21 0.71
N SER A 87 8.13 -20.89 1.00
CA SER A 87 7.14 -21.90 1.45
C SER A 87 6.62 -22.83 0.35
N ALA A 88 6.90 -22.52 -0.92
CA ALA A 88 6.49 -23.34 -2.07
C ALA A 88 7.60 -24.31 -2.55
N GLN A 89 8.75 -24.33 -1.87
CA GLN A 89 9.93 -25.10 -2.27
C GLN A 89 10.38 -26.16 -1.24
N VAL A 90 9.53 -26.52 -0.26
CA VAL A 90 9.77 -27.60 0.71
C VAL A 90 8.61 -28.59 0.68
#